data_AF-A0A7Y3ATY9-F1
#
_entry.id   AF-A0A7Y3ATY9-F1
#
_cell.length_a   1.000
_cell.length_b   1.000
_cell.length_c   1.000
_cell.angle_alpha   90.00
_cell.angle_beta   90.00
_cell.angle_gamma   90.00
#
_symmetry.space_group_name_H-M   'P 1'
#
loop_
_entity.id
_entity.type
_entity.pdbx_description
1 polymer ?
#
loop_
_entity_poly.entity_id
_entity_poly.type
_entity_poly.pdbx_seq_one_letter_code
_entity_poly.pdbx_strand_id
1 'polypeptide(L)'
;MKTHLLYLLVLIIFSYSCKTENNAVLDLELNPDQLEVFGVDYISTALNERDIAISPDGNHLVYTLGDYKQTIRTLVGIKKKGKVWGDKEILPFSGNYNDIEPFFADDGNKLFFVSNRPMGEVSTRTDYNIWYAELVNGKWNNPIALDTLVNGPDDEFYPSVSSNGNLYFTATRTDGIGREDIFVSTFSKGKYRAPMPLDSTVNTKAYEFNAFISPDEELLIFSSYGRADGLGGGDLYYSKKDKTGKWKKAENLGEVINSDKLDYCPFIDIPRNNFYFTSDRAKSPEDRIKTVPELTNEANKILNGMGNIYRINVDKLNLN
;
A
#
# COMPACT_ATOMS: atom_id res chain seq x y z
N MET A 1 -56.36 -32.54 -27.11
CA MET A 1 -55.35 -31.50 -26.83
C MET A 1 -54.47 -31.97 -25.70
N LYS A 2 -53.24 -32.43 -25.98
CA LYS A 2 -52.24 -32.78 -24.97
C LYS A 2 -51.27 -31.61 -24.88
N THR A 3 -51.22 -30.96 -23.73
CA THR A 3 -50.31 -29.87 -23.39
C THR A 3 -48.92 -30.43 -23.14
N HIS A 4 -47.93 -30.03 -23.95
CA HIS A 4 -46.52 -30.28 -23.69
C HIS A 4 -46.00 -29.20 -22.73
N LEU A 5 -45.61 -29.61 -21.52
CA LEU A 5 -44.91 -28.78 -20.56
C LEU A 5 -43.41 -28.79 -20.92
N LEU A 6 -42.92 -27.67 -21.44
CA LEU A 6 -41.52 -27.46 -21.77
C LEU A 6 -40.76 -27.09 -20.48
N TYR A 7 -39.94 -27.99 -19.95
CA TYR A 7 -39.03 -27.66 -18.86
C TYR A 7 -37.85 -26.88 -19.41
N LEU A 8 -37.78 -25.59 -19.09
CA LEU A 8 -36.62 -24.74 -19.34
C LEU A 8 -35.51 -25.14 -18.35
N LEU A 9 -34.49 -25.85 -18.85
CA LEU A 9 -33.29 -26.17 -18.09
C LEU A 9 -32.45 -24.88 -18.00
N VAL A 10 -32.54 -24.18 -16.86
CA VAL A 10 -31.63 -23.07 -16.56
C VAL A 10 -30.25 -23.67 -16.28
N LEU A 11 -29.34 -23.56 -17.24
CA LEU A 11 -27.92 -23.82 -17.04
C LEU A 11 -27.36 -22.77 -16.08
N ILE A 12 -27.24 -23.12 -14.80
CA ILE A 12 -26.42 -22.39 -13.85
C ILE A 12 -24.97 -22.78 -14.16
N ILE A 13 -24.32 -22.03 -15.05
CA ILE A 13 -22.88 -22.19 -15.28
C ILE A 13 -22.18 -21.62 -14.03
N PHE A 14 -21.54 -22.54 -13.32
CA PHE A 14 -20.90 -22.34 -12.02
C PHE A 14 -19.88 -21.20 -12.06
N SER A 15 -20.04 -20.22 -11.14
CA SER A 15 -19.04 -19.19 -10.77
C SER A 15 -17.80 -19.75 -10.05
N TYR A 16 -17.52 -21.05 -10.19
CA TYR A 16 -16.40 -21.71 -9.50
C TYR A 16 -15.06 -21.50 -10.20
N SER A 17 -15.02 -21.40 -11.54
CA SER A 17 -13.75 -21.22 -12.30
C SER A 17 -13.06 -19.89 -11.94
N CYS A 18 -13.83 -18.81 -11.86
CA CYS A 18 -13.32 -17.49 -11.50
C CYS A 18 -12.77 -17.46 -10.05
N LYS A 19 -13.40 -18.20 -9.13
CA LYS A 19 -12.92 -18.28 -7.73
C LYS A 19 -11.65 -19.11 -7.57
N THR A 20 -11.45 -20.16 -8.37
CA THR A 20 -10.20 -20.94 -8.34
C THR A 20 -9.03 -20.17 -8.92
N GLU A 21 -9.25 -19.38 -9.98
CA GLU A 21 -8.22 -18.52 -10.58
C GLU A 21 -7.81 -17.38 -9.62
N ASN A 22 -8.78 -16.74 -8.95
CA ASN A 22 -8.51 -15.70 -7.95
C ASN A 22 -7.67 -16.20 -6.76
N ASN A 23 -7.83 -17.46 -6.35
CA ASN A 23 -7.06 -18.03 -5.25
C ASN A 23 -5.59 -18.28 -5.59
N ALA A 24 -5.28 -18.57 -6.85
CA ALA A 24 -3.90 -18.77 -7.28
C ALA A 24 -3.14 -17.43 -7.37
N VAL A 25 -3.79 -16.37 -7.88
CA VAL A 25 -3.15 -15.06 -8.04
C VAL A 25 -2.98 -14.29 -6.71
N LEU A 26 -3.69 -14.69 -5.66
CA LEU A 26 -3.60 -14.13 -4.30
C LEU A 26 -3.02 -15.13 -3.28
N ASP A 27 -2.18 -16.07 -3.72
CA ASP A 27 -1.53 -16.98 -2.79
C ASP A 27 -0.45 -16.25 -1.98
N LEU A 28 -0.82 -15.72 -0.81
CA LEU A 28 0.09 -15.01 0.09
C LEU A 28 1.20 -15.91 0.67
N GLU A 29 1.06 -17.22 0.61
CA GLU A 29 2.08 -18.17 1.09
C GLU A 29 3.15 -18.46 0.03
N LEU A 30 2.94 -18.00 -1.22
CA LEU A 30 3.96 -18.07 -2.26
C LEU A 30 5.04 -17.01 -2.00
N ASN A 31 6.29 -17.47 -1.91
CA ASN A 31 7.48 -16.63 -1.75
C ASN A 31 8.35 -16.66 -3.02
N PRO A 32 8.06 -15.81 -4.01
CA PRO A 32 8.75 -15.86 -5.28
C PRO A 32 10.22 -15.42 -5.14
N ASP A 33 11.13 -16.21 -5.72
CA ASP A 33 12.57 -15.92 -5.76
C ASP A 33 12.93 -14.79 -6.75
N GLN A 34 11.97 -14.41 -7.61
CA GLN A 34 12.09 -13.34 -8.59
C GLN A 34 10.97 -12.34 -8.36
N LEU A 35 11.23 -11.09 -8.74
CA LEU A 35 10.24 -10.04 -8.69
C LEU A 35 9.08 -10.36 -9.66
N GLU A 36 7.85 -10.31 -9.16
CA GLU A 36 6.64 -10.50 -9.96
C GLU A 36 5.61 -9.41 -9.69
N VAL A 37 4.71 -9.19 -10.66
CA VAL A 37 3.51 -8.37 -10.45
C VAL A 37 2.52 -9.20 -9.63
N PHE A 38 2.07 -8.66 -8.51
CA PHE A 38 1.15 -9.35 -7.62
C PHE A 38 -0.30 -9.19 -8.08
N GLY A 39 -1.05 -10.30 -8.06
CA GLY A 39 -2.47 -10.31 -8.41
C GLY A 39 -2.76 -9.86 -9.84
N VAL A 40 -1.98 -10.31 -10.84
CA VAL A 40 -2.19 -9.98 -12.27
C VAL A 40 -3.66 -10.13 -12.68
N ASP A 41 -4.18 -9.10 -13.35
CA ASP A 41 -5.56 -8.98 -13.85
C ASP A 41 -6.66 -9.06 -12.77
N TYR A 42 -6.28 -9.11 -11.49
CA TYR A 42 -7.20 -9.14 -10.37
C TYR A 42 -7.00 -7.95 -9.41
N ILE A 43 -5.79 -7.78 -8.87
CA ILE A 43 -5.36 -6.58 -8.15
C ILE A 43 -4.74 -5.62 -9.14
N SER A 44 -3.61 -6.00 -9.74
CA SER A 44 -2.89 -5.15 -10.69
C SER A 44 -3.59 -5.18 -12.04
N THR A 45 -4.11 -4.03 -12.47
CA THR A 45 -4.85 -3.85 -13.73
C THR A 45 -4.26 -2.66 -14.52
N ALA A 46 -5.05 -2.07 -15.42
CA ALA A 46 -4.67 -0.87 -16.16
C ALA A 46 -4.91 0.43 -15.38
N LEU A 47 -5.62 0.35 -14.24
CA LEU A 47 -5.84 1.46 -13.32
C LEU A 47 -4.60 1.69 -12.46
N ASN A 48 -4.69 2.60 -11.49
CA ASN A 48 -3.59 2.86 -10.57
C ASN A 48 -3.81 2.07 -9.28
N GLU A 49 -3.11 0.94 -9.12
CA GLU A 49 -3.11 0.17 -7.88
C GLU A 49 -1.82 0.39 -7.12
N ARG A 50 -1.97 0.90 -5.90
CA ARG A 50 -0.84 1.28 -5.07
C ARG A 50 -1.10 0.96 -3.61
N ASP A 51 -0.02 0.83 -2.87
CA ASP A 51 -0.01 0.52 -1.44
C ASP A 51 -0.70 -0.83 -1.15
N ILE A 52 -0.29 -1.54 -0.10
CA ILE A 52 -0.99 -2.76 0.30
C ILE A 52 -0.85 -2.95 1.80
N ALA A 53 -1.93 -3.40 2.42
CA ALA A 53 -1.97 -3.82 3.80
C ALA A 53 -2.58 -5.20 3.87
N ILE A 54 -1.89 -6.12 4.53
CA ILE A 54 -2.38 -7.46 4.82
C ILE A 54 -2.52 -7.56 6.34
N SER A 55 -3.68 -8.03 6.81
CA SER A 55 -3.88 -8.23 8.25
C SER A 55 -2.92 -9.30 8.76
N PRO A 56 -2.47 -9.25 10.03
CA PRO A 56 -1.51 -10.22 10.57
C PRO A 56 -1.94 -11.69 10.40
N ASP A 57 -3.24 -11.97 10.46
CA ASP A 57 -3.81 -13.30 10.22
C ASP A 57 -3.90 -13.70 8.74
N GLY A 58 -3.62 -12.78 7.80
CA GLY A 58 -3.71 -12.93 6.35
C GLY A 58 -5.10 -13.12 5.79
N ASN A 59 -6.13 -12.79 6.56
CA ASN A 59 -7.52 -12.95 6.13
C ASN A 59 -8.14 -11.68 5.53
N HIS A 60 -7.47 -10.53 5.64
CA HIS A 60 -7.88 -9.29 5.02
C HIS A 60 -6.71 -8.71 4.23
N LEU A 61 -6.99 -8.31 3.00
CA LEU A 61 -6.10 -7.56 2.14
C LEU A 61 -6.80 -6.26 1.79
N VAL A 62 -6.10 -5.14 1.93
CA VAL A 62 -6.58 -3.81 1.54
C VAL A 62 -5.52 -3.13 0.70
N TYR A 63 -5.92 -2.49 -0.39
CA TYR A 63 -5.03 -1.70 -1.25
C TYR A 63 -5.73 -0.43 -1.73
N THR A 64 -4.96 0.54 -2.21
CA THR A 64 -5.51 1.75 -2.82
C THR A 64 -5.76 1.51 -4.31
N LEU A 65 -6.96 1.83 -4.77
CA LEU A 65 -7.33 1.83 -6.19
C LEU A 65 -7.70 3.25 -6.61
N GLY A 66 -6.98 3.78 -7.60
CA GLY A 66 -7.25 5.07 -8.22
C GLY A 66 -7.60 4.99 -9.70
N ASP A 67 -8.30 6.02 -10.19
CA ASP A 67 -8.44 6.23 -11.64
C ASP A 67 -7.10 6.66 -12.27
N TYR A 68 -7.05 6.72 -13.61
CA TYR A 68 -5.83 7.02 -14.36
C TYR A 68 -5.11 8.32 -13.95
N LYS A 69 -5.84 9.30 -13.42
CA LYS A 69 -5.27 10.58 -12.97
C LYS A 69 -5.26 10.73 -11.45
N GLN A 70 -5.61 9.67 -10.71
CA GLN A 70 -5.75 9.68 -9.26
C GLN A 70 -6.65 10.83 -8.74
N THR A 71 -7.67 11.22 -9.52
CA THR A 71 -8.72 12.16 -9.12
C THR A 71 -9.70 11.53 -8.15
N ILE A 72 -9.86 10.21 -8.24
CA ILE A 72 -10.61 9.36 -7.33
C ILE A 72 -9.64 8.29 -6.82
N ARG A 73 -9.54 8.14 -5.50
CA ARG A 73 -8.74 7.13 -4.83
C ARG A 73 -9.54 6.49 -3.71
N THR A 74 -9.60 5.17 -3.70
CA THR A 74 -10.44 4.41 -2.78
C THR A 74 -9.67 3.26 -2.15
N LEU A 75 -10.07 2.86 -0.95
CA LEU A 75 -9.57 1.65 -0.32
C LEU A 75 -10.45 0.47 -0.74
N VAL A 76 -9.83 -0.52 -1.38
CA VAL A 76 -10.48 -1.77 -1.79
C VAL A 76 -10.06 -2.88 -0.84
N GLY A 77 -11.03 -3.52 -0.21
CA GLY A 77 -10.84 -4.66 0.68
C GLY A 77 -11.21 -5.99 0.03
N ILE A 78 -10.47 -7.04 0.37
CA ILE A 78 -10.75 -8.42 0.00
C ILE A 78 -10.62 -9.28 1.25
N LYS A 79 -11.62 -10.12 1.50
CA LYS A 79 -11.66 -10.98 2.68
C LYS A 79 -11.50 -12.45 2.30
N LYS A 80 -10.58 -13.14 2.96
CA LYS A 80 -10.41 -14.60 2.87
C LYS A 80 -11.38 -15.30 3.83
N LYS A 81 -12.08 -16.32 3.34
CA LYS A 81 -12.90 -17.23 4.14
C LYS A 81 -12.36 -18.65 4.00
N GLY A 82 -11.63 -19.11 5.01
CA GLY A 82 -10.85 -20.34 4.93
C GLY A 82 -9.71 -20.17 3.93
N LYS A 83 -9.68 -20.96 2.86
CA LYS A 83 -8.66 -20.86 1.79
C LYS A 83 -9.09 -20.03 0.58
N VAL A 84 -10.30 -19.47 0.60
CA VAL A 84 -10.91 -18.83 -0.57
C VAL A 84 -11.01 -17.33 -0.35
N TRP A 85 -10.44 -16.55 -1.26
CA TRP A 85 -10.64 -15.11 -1.33
C TRP A 85 -12.05 -14.77 -1.83
N GLY A 86 -12.66 -13.76 -1.19
CA GLY A 86 -13.94 -13.18 -1.60
C GLY A 86 -13.81 -12.22 -2.78
N ASP A 87 -14.85 -11.44 -3.00
CA ASP A 87 -14.87 -10.42 -4.05
C ASP A 87 -14.17 -9.13 -3.58
N LYS A 88 -13.76 -8.30 -4.55
CA LYS A 88 -13.24 -6.95 -4.29
C LYS A 88 -14.39 -6.03 -3.91
N GLU A 89 -14.28 -5.35 -2.78
CA GLU A 89 -15.28 -4.39 -2.31
C GLU A 89 -14.59 -3.07 -1.91
N ILE A 90 -15.13 -1.93 -2.36
CA ILE A 90 -14.73 -0.65 -1.77
C ILE A 90 -15.14 -0.67 -0.30
N LEU A 91 -14.21 -0.34 0.61
CA LEU A 91 -14.50 -0.33 2.04
C LEU A 91 -15.67 0.62 2.33
N PRO A 92 -16.57 0.28 3.27
CA PRO A 92 -17.83 0.99 3.46
C PRO A 92 -17.67 2.46 3.91
N PHE A 93 -16.47 2.83 4.35
CA PHE A 93 -16.11 4.19 4.74
C PHE A 93 -15.26 4.93 3.69
N SER A 94 -15.08 4.35 2.49
CA SER A 94 -14.31 4.90 1.38
C SER A 94 -15.19 5.18 0.16
N GLY A 95 -14.69 6.01 -0.77
CA GLY A 95 -15.37 6.37 -2.02
C GLY A 95 -16.04 7.75 -2.05
N ASN A 96 -16.17 8.42 -0.89
CA ASN A 96 -16.65 9.80 -0.81
C ASN A 96 -15.51 10.83 -0.72
N TYR A 97 -14.32 10.36 -0.35
CA TYR A 97 -13.09 11.14 -0.17
C TYR A 97 -11.95 10.37 -0.85
N ASN A 98 -10.80 11.02 -1.02
CA ASN A 98 -9.60 10.29 -1.41
C ASN A 98 -9.07 9.59 -0.16
N ASP A 99 -9.11 8.26 -0.16
CA ASP A 99 -8.57 7.43 0.90
C ASP A 99 -7.48 6.53 0.34
N ILE A 100 -6.29 6.57 0.96
CA ILE A 100 -5.08 5.90 0.46
C ILE A 100 -4.26 5.31 1.61
N GLU A 101 -3.21 4.56 1.26
CA GLU A 101 -2.12 4.15 2.14
C GLU A 101 -2.60 3.41 3.40
N PRO A 102 -3.33 2.28 3.22
CA PRO A 102 -3.80 1.48 4.33
C PRO A 102 -2.62 0.83 5.08
N PHE A 103 -2.77 0.64 6.39
CA PHE A 103 -1.83 -0.12 7.22
C PHE A 103 -2.56 -0.78 8.40
N PHE A 104 -2.42 -2.09 8.56
CA PHE A 104 -3.00 -2.80 9.70
C PHE A 104 -2.12 -2.66 10.94
N ALA A 105 -2.73 -2.40 12.09
CA ALA A 105 -2.06 -2.63 13.37
C ALA A 105 -1.89 -4.14 13.62
N ASP A 106 -0.97 -4.48 14.54
CA ASP A 106 -0.66 -5.85 14.95
C ASP A 106 -1.86 -6.66 15.47
N ASP A 107 -2.91 -5.99 15.95
CA ASP A 107 -4.14 -6.66 16.37
C ASP A 107 -5.03 -7.14 15.21
N GLY A 108 -4.74 -6.69 13.97
CA GLY A 108 -5.53 -6.96 12.77
C GLY A 108 -6.93 -6.36 12.77
N ASN A 109 -7.33 -5.66 13.82
CA ASN A 109 -8.66 -5.07 13.99
C ASN A 109 -8.64 -3.56 13.76
N LYS A 110 -7.47 -2.92 13.73
CA LYS A 110 -7.34 -1.50 13.40
C LYS A 110 -6.63 -1.32 12.07
N LEU A 111 -7.25 -0.55 11.18
CA LEU A 111 -6.68 -0.16 9.89
C LEU A 111 -6.43 1.34 9.92
N PHE A 112 -5.16 1.74 9.93
CA PHE A 112 -4.74 3.11 9.65
C PHE A 112 -4.81 3.38 8.16
N PHE A 113 -5.08 4.62 7.78
CA PHE A 113 -5.08 5.07 6.40
C PHE A 113 -5.02 6.60 6.34
N VAL A 114 -4.87 7.15 5.15
CA VAL A 114 -4.74 8.58 4.90
C VAL A 114 -5.95 9.09 4.14
N SER A 115 -6.48 10.26 4.53
CA SER A 115 -7.71 10.79 3.95
C SER A 115 -7.79 12.31 3.98
N ASN A 116 -8.41 12.88 2.94
CA ASN A 116 -8.78 14.29 2.88
C ASN A 116 -10.23 14.56 3.36
N ARG A 117 -10.80 13.65 4.15
CA ARG A 117 -12.15 13.79 4.70
C ARG A 117 -12.25 14.92 5.75
N PRO A 118 -13.44 15.49 5.98
CA PRO A 118 -13.69 16.51 6.99
C PRO A 118 -13.22 16.11 8.38
N MET A 119 -12.61 17.05 9.12
CA MET A 119 -12.15 16.85 10.50
C MET A 119 -12.61 18.01 11.38
N GLY A 120 -13.31 17.70 12.48
CA GLY A 120 -13.87 18.72 13.37
C GLY A 120 -14.89 19.61 12.66
N GLU A 121 -14.73 20.94 12.78
CA GLU A 121 -15.61 21.92 12.11
C GLU A 121 -15.22 22.20 10.65
N VAL A 122 -14.10 21.64 10.17
CA VAL A 122 -13.61 21.85 8.79
C VAL A 122 -14.35 20.91 7.83
N SER A 123 -15.25 21.49 7.03
CA SER A 123 -16.16 20.75 6.14
C SER A 123 -15.58 20.31 4.80
N THR A 124 -14.45 20.90 4.38
CA THR A 124 -13.70 20.49 3.18
C THR A 124 -12.21 20.64 3.41
N ARG A 125 -11.42 19.66 2.95
CA ARG A 125 -9.96 19.67 3.05
C ARG A 125 -9.32 19.39 1.70
N THR A 126 -8.18 20.01 1.48
CA THR A 126 -7.29 19.71 0.35
C THR A 126 -6.06 18.93 0.80
N ASP A 127 -5.73 19.03 2.08
CA ASP A 127 -4.66 18.29 2.73
C ASP A 127 -5.15 16.91 3.19
N TYR A 128 -4.18 16.04 3.48
CA TYR A 128 -4.37 14.68 3.92
C TYR A 128 -3.96 14.51 5.38
N ASN A 129 -4.78 13.77 6.12
CA ASN A 129 -4.49 13.44 7.51
C ASN A 129 -4.57 11.92 7.74
N ILE A 130 -4.00 11.46 8.84
CA ILE A 130 -4.02 10.06 9.27
C ILE A 130 -5.30 9.77 10.07
N TRP A 131 -6.00 8.73 9.64
CA TRP A 131 -7.21 8.19 10.24
C TRP A 131 -7.01 6.72 10.59
N TYR A 132 -7.90 6.18 11.43
CA TYR A 132 -8.05 4.74 11.56
C TYR A 132 -9.52 4.33 11.59
N ALA A 133 -9.79 3.10 11.14
CA ALA A 133 -11.06 2.42 11.29
C ALA A 133 -10.88 1.14 12.11
N GLU A 134 -11.87 0.80 12.93
CA GLU A 134 -11.86 -0.44 13.71
C GLU A 134 -12.83 -1.47 13.12
N LEU A 135 -12.36 -2.71 13.00
CA LEU A 135 -13.12 -3.88 12.60
C LEU A 135 -13.68 -4.55 13.87
N VAL A 136 -14.96 -4.34 14.14
CA VAL A 136 -15.65 -4.90 15.32
C VAL A 136 -16.72 -5.87 14.85
N ASN A 137 -16.64 -7.12 15.30
CA ASN A 137 -17.56 -8.20 14.91
C ASN A 137 -17.67 -8.38 13.37
N GLY A 138 -16.55 -8.20 12.67
CA GLY A 138 -16.46 -8.32 11.21
C GLY A 138 -17.09 -7.16 10.44
N LYS A 139 -17.37 -6.03 11.09
CA LYS A 139 -17.86 -4.80 10.45
C LYS A 139 -16.95 -3.63 10.78
N TRP A 140 -16.67 -2.81 9.77
CA TRP A 140 -15.91 -1.58 9.94
C TRP A 140 -16.77 -0.51 10.60
N ASN A 141 -16.24 0.11 11.65
CA ASN A 141 -16.81 1.30 12.26
C ASN A 141 -16.46 2.56 11.45
N ASN A 142 -17.12 3.67 11.80
CA ASN A 142 -16.78 4.97 11.24
C ASN A 142 -15.34 5.35 11.57
N PRO A 143 -14.56 5.87 10.61
CA PRO A 143 -13.18 6.24 10.88
C PRO A 143 -13.04 7.40 11.85
N ILE A 144 -11.93 7.37 12.59
CA ILE A 144 -11.56 8.33 13.62
C ILE A 144 -10.21 8.95 13.22
N ALA A 145 -10.15 10.28 13.17
CA ALA A 145 -8.89 10.98 12.92
C ALA A 145 -7.95 10.81 14.12
N LEU A 146 -6.65 10.73 13.85
CA LEU A 146 -5.68 10.99 14.90
C LEU A 146 -5.77 12.46 15.35
N ASP A 147 -5.31 12.72 16.57
CA ASP A 147 -5.36 14.07 17.12
C ASP A 147 -4.44 15.04 16.36
N THR A 148 -4.60 16.33 16.64
CA THR A 148 -3.84 17.40 15.97
C THR A 148 -2.36 17.45 16.34
N LEU A 149 -1.89 16.57 17.23
CA LEU A 149 -0.47 16.43 17.52
C LEU A 149 0.21 15.61 16.42
N VAL A 150 -0.48 14.62 15.87
CA VAL A 150 -0.05 13.87 14.70
C VAL A 150 -0.52 14.55 13.41
N ASN A 151 -1.79 14.93 13.35
CA ASN A 151 -2.40 15.58 12.18
C ASN A 151 -2.20 17.09 12.24
N GLY A 152 -1.15 17.57 11.58
CA GLY A 152 -0.73 18.96 11.55
C GLY A 152 -1.58 19.82 10.62
N PRO A 153 -1.09 21.04 10.30
CA PRO A 153 -1.74 21.93 9.35
C PRO A 153 -1.51 21.54 7.87
N ASP A 154 -0.54 20.68 7.60
CA ASP A 154 -0.11 20.25 6.25
C ASP A 154 -0.39 18.74 6.07
N ASP A 155 0.09 18.15 4.99
CA ASP A 155 -0.15 16.74 4.67
C ASP A 155 0.64 15.77 5.57
N GLU A 156 -0.06 14.72 6.02
CA GLU A 156 0.53 13.52 6.62
C GLU A 156 0.17 12.25 5.83
N PHE A 157 1.21 11.50 5.44
CA PHE A 157 1.10 10.34 4.56
C PHE A 157 1.72 9.08 5.17
N TYR A 158 1.31 7.93 4.65
CA TYR A 158 1.89 6.61 4.80
C TYR A 158 2.12 6.19 6.27
N PRO A 159 1.04 6.01 7.06
CA PRO A 159 1.16 5.56 8.43
C PRO A 159 1.68 4.12 8.47
N SER A 160 2.67 3.86 9.31
CA SER A 160 3.16 2.52 9.64
C SER A 160 3.33 2.41 11.15
N VAL A 161 2.84 1.33 11.75
CA VAL A 161 2.73 1.18 13.20
C VAL A 161 3.49 -0.07 13.66
N SER A 162 4.34 0.08 14.66
CA SER A 162 5.10 -1.03 15.25
C SER A 162 4.31 -1.74 16.36
N SER A 163 4.83 -2.86 16.89
CA SER A 163 4.16 -3.64 17.96
C SER A 163 3.95 -2.88 19.26
N ASN A 164 4.78 -1.88 19.54
CA ASN A 164 4.63 -1.04 20.73
C ASN A 164 3.62 0.11 20.50
N GLY A 165 3.09 0.23 19.28
CA GLY A 165 2.11 1.23 18.86
C GLY A 165 2.72 2.53 18.34
N ASN A 166 4.05 2.68 18.28
CA ASN A 166 4.66 3.88 17.71
C ASN A 166 4.30 4.01 16.23
N LEU A 167 3.99 5.23 15.82
CA LEU A 167 3.58 5.57 14.46
C LEU A 167 4.73 6.23 13.72
N TYR A 168 5.10 5.67 12.58
CA TYR A 168 6.00 6.23 11.60
C TYR A 168 5.17 6.74 10.43
N PHE A 169 5.48 7.92 9.92
CA PHE A 169 4.71 8.55 8.83
C PHE A 169 5.55 9.60 8.11
N THR A 170 5.11 9.97 6.91
CA THR A 170 5.72 11.04 6.10
C THR A 170 5.03 12.35 6.41
N ALA A 171 5.80 13.42 6.57
CA ALA A 171 5.25 14.76 6.66
C ALA A 171 6.24 15.80 6.12
N THR A 172 5.72 16.95 5.71
CA THR A 172 6.52 18.17 5.54
C THR A 172 6.31 19.04 6.76
N ARG A 173 7.37 19.28 7.56
CA ARG A 173 7.29 20.16 8.73
C ARG A 173 8.49 21.06 8.86
N THR A 174 8.28 22.20 9.53
CA THR A 174 9.34 23.19 9.79
C THR A 174 10.49 22.65 10.65
N ASP A 175 10.25 21.61 11.44
CA ASP A 175 11.24 20.91 12.26
C ASP A 175 11.82 19.66 11.57
N GLY A 176 11.49 19.43 10.30
CA GLY A 176 12.09 18.42 9.43
C GLY A 176 13.53 18.74 9.01
N ILE A 177 14.18 17.77 8.37
CA ILE A 177 15.55 17.87 7.84
C ILE A 177 15.52 18.24 6.35
N GLY A 178 14.60 17.64 5.61
CA GLY A 178 14.53 17.67 4.16
C GLY A 178 13.31 18.40 3.61
N ARG A 179 12.84 17.91 2.46
CA ARG A 179 11.64 18.44 1.80
C ARG A 179 10.40 17.69 2.27
N GLU A 180 10.49 16.37 2.32
CA GLU A 180 9.59 15.47 3.02
C GLU A 180 10.47 14.57 3.88
N ASP A 181 10.04 14.31 5.11
CA ASP A 181 10.80 13.52 6.05
C ASP A 181 9.92 12.42 6.66
N ILE A 182 10.59 11.38 7.13
CA ILE A 182 9.98 10.34 7.95
C ILE A 182 10.01 10.81 9.40
N PHE A 183 8.83 10.90 10.01
CA PHE A 183 8.62 11.20 11.41
C PHE A 183 8.23 9.96 12.20
N VAL A 184 8.56 9.97 13.49
CA VAL A 184 8.07 8.99 14.47
C VAL A 184 7.33 9.70 15.60
N SER A 185 6.13 9.22 15.92
CA SER A 185 5.38 9.58 17.11
C SER A 185 5.28 8.37 18.04
N THR A 186 5.82 8.51 19.25
CA THR A 186 5.77 7.43 20.23
C THR A 186 4.37 7.28 20.82
N PHE A 187 3.95 6.05 21.08
CA PHE A 187 2.66 5.76 21.71
C PHE A 187 2.84 5.39 23.18
N SER A 188 2.19 6.14 24.06
CA SER A 188 2.32 5.92 25.50
C SER A 188 1.10 6.42 26.26
N LYS A 189 0.57 5.56 27.15
CA LYS A 189 -0.64 5.84 27.94
C LYS A 189 -1.86 6.15 27.06
N GLY A 190 -2.02 5.41 25.97
CA GLY A 190 -3.18 5.51 25.07
C GLY A 190 -3.17 6.71 24.13
N LYS A 191 -2.03 7.41 23.99
CA LYS A 191 -1.90 8.61 23.14
C LYS A 191 -0.57 8.64 22.43
N TYR A 192 -0.60 9.21 21.22
CA TYR A 192 0.59 9.61 20.49
C TYR A 192 1.26 10.82 21.14
N ARG A 193 2.57 10.96 20.93
CA ARG A 193 3.39 12.08 21.43
C ARG A 193 3.74 13.03 20.30
N ALA A 194 4.38 14.15 20.63
CA ALA A 194 4.88 15.07 19.62
C ALA A 194 5.82 14.29 18.69
N PRO A 195 5.54 14.28 17.38
CA PRO A 195 6.36 13.57 16.41
C PRO A 195 7.74 14.23 16.29
N MET A 196 8.76 13.42 16.01
CA MET A 196 10.12 13.89 15.74
C MET A 196 10.59 13.29 14.41
N PRO A 197 11.34 14.03 13.59
CA PRO A 197 11.93 13.46 12.39
C PRO A 197 12.97 12.41 12.80
N LEU A 198 13.10 11.34 11.99
CA LEU A 198 14.26 10.47 12.08
C LEU A 198 15.53 11.27 11.74
N ASP A 199 16.66 10.83 12.28
CA ASP A 199 17.92 11.57 12.14
C ASP A 199 18.49 11.50 10.70
N SER A 200 19.62 12.18 10.51
CA SER A 200 20.26 12.32 9.19
C SER A 200 20.84 11.03 8.60
N THR A 201 20.75 9.90 9.29
CA THR A 201 21.07 8.57 8.73
C THR A 201 19.94 8.04 7.84
N VAL A 202 18.71 8.48 8.11
CA VAL A 202 17.50 8.14 7.37
C VAL A 202 16.99 9.31 6.55
N ASN A 203 16.84 10.50 7.14
CA ASN A 203 16.34 11.68 6.44
C ASN A 203 17.51 12.50 5.85
N THR A 204 17.35 13.08 4.68
CA THR A 204 18.38 13.90 4.03
C THR A 204 17.81 15.28 3.66
N LYS A 205 18.49 16.02 2.77
CA LYS A 205 17.93 17.25 2.21
C LYS A 205 16.96 16.98 1.05
N ALA A 206 16.78 15.71 0.71
CA ALA A 206 15.98 15.25 -0.42
C ALA A 206 14.53 15.02 0.00
N TYR A 207 13.84 14.12 -0.68
CA TYR A 207 12.52 13.64 -0.32
C TYR A 207 12.66 12.24 0.29
N GLU A 208 12.19 12.05 1.51
CA GLU A 208 12.09 10.75 2.18
C GLU A 208 10.65 10.51 2.60
N PHE A 209 10.04 9.47 2.03
CA PHE A 209 8.60 9.24 2.13
C PHE A 209 8.27 7.75 2.14
N ASN A 210 7.04 7.43 2.52
CA ASN A 210 6.43 6.11 2.50
C ASN A 210 7.29 5.05 3.19
N ALA A 211 7.30 5.10 4.53
CA ALA A 211 8.12 4.22 5.35
C ALA A 211 7.31 3.09 5.97
N PHE A 212 7.76 1.86 5.74
CA PHE A 212 7.40 0.68 6.53
C PHE A 212 8.36 0.52 7.69
N ILE A 213 7.82 0.38 8.91
CA ILE A 213 8.59 -0.02 10.10
C ILE A 213 8.28 -1.48 10.46
N SER A 214 9.30 -2.27 10.75
CA SER A 214 9.11 -3.62 11.27
C SER A 214 8.47 -3.60 12.67
N PRO A 215 7.75 -4.65 13.08
CA PRO A 215 7.04 -4.66 14.37
C PRO A 215 7.95 -4.42 15.59
N ASP A 216 9.20 -4.88 15.53
CA ASP A 216 10.24 -4.67 16.55
C ASP A 216 11.01 -3.35 16.40
N GLU A 217 10.72 -2.58 15.36
CA GLU A 217 11.41 -1.34 14.95
C GLU A 217 12.89 -1.50 14.64
N GLU A 218 13.36 -2.68 14.23
CA GLU A 218 14.76 -2.92 13.89
C GLU A 218 15.07 -2.72 12.40
N LEU A 219 14.06 -2.72 11.53
CA LEU A 219 14.15 -2.53 10.09
C LEU A 219 13.17 -1.44 9.63
N LEU A 220 13.69 -0.49 8.87
CA LEU A 220 12.90 0.51 8.14
C LEU A 220 13.13 0.30 6.64
N ILE A 221 12.07 0.25 5.85
CA ILE A 221 12.14 0.35 4.39
C ILE A 221 11.33 1.57 3.98
N PHE A 222 11.87 2.41 3.12
CA PHE A 222 11.23 3.66 2.74
C PHE A 222 11.61 4.09 1.33
N SER A 223 10.87 5.05 0.78
CA SER A 223 11.09 5.60 -0.56
C SER A 223 11.88 6.90 -0.46
N SER A 224 12.73 7.19 -1.44
CA SER A 224 13.41 8.48 -1.52
C SER A 224 13.64 8.93 -2.95
N TYR A 225 13.50 10.24 -3.18
CA TYR A 225 13.79 10.89 -4.45
C TYR A 225 14.85 11.98 -4.28
N GLY A 226 15.88 11.96 -5.14
CA GLY A 226 16.94 12.99 -5.17
C GLY A 226 18.22 12.65 -4.40
N ARG A 227 18.38 11.40 -3.95
CA ARG A 227 19.66 10.91 -3.44
C ARG A 227 20.66 10.66 -4.56
N ALA A 228 21.95 10.80 -4.23
CA ALA A 228 23.03 10.72 -5.21
C ALA A 228 23.20 9.32 -5.83
N ASP A 229 22.79 8.27 -5.11
CA ASP A 229 22.79 6.87 -5.52
C ASP A 229 21.42 6.39 -6.01
N GLY A 230 20.48 7.31 -6.25
CA GLY A 230 19.17 6.99 -6.80
C GLY A 230 19.20 6.56 -8.27
N LEU A 231 18.21 5.78 -8.68
CA LEU A 231 18.10 5.16 -10.00
C LEU A 231 16.97 5.77 -10.84
N GLY A 232 15.93 6.33 -10.22
CA GLY A 232 14.75 6.79 -10.93
C GLY A 232 13.93 7.92 -10.29
N GLY A 233 12.61 7.87 -10.55
CA GLY A 233 11.60 8.82 -10.08
C GLY A 233 11.28 8.73 -8.59
N GLY A 234 11.87 7.74 -7.91
CA GLY A 234 11.87 7.52 -6.46
C GLY A 234 12.27 6.08 -6.24
N ASP A 235 13.19 5.82 -5.32
CA ASP A 235 13.74 4.49 -5.09
C ASP A 235 13.50 4.04 -3.65
N LEU A 236 13.42 2.73 -3.46
CA LEU A 236 13.35 2.11 -2.15
C LEU A 236 14.74 1.95 -1.53
N TYR A 237 14.84 2.38 -0.28
CA TYR A 237 16.00 2.28 0.59
C TYR A 237 15.62 1.51 1.85
N TYR A 238 16.62 0.95 2.53
CA TYR A 238 16.44 0.38 3.85
C TYR A 238 17.45 0.94 4.85
N SER A 239 17.07 0.93 6.12
CA SER A 239 17.97 1.17 7.25
C SER A 239 17.67 0.16 8.36
N LYS A 240 18.71 -0.25 9.08
CA LYS A 240 18.61 -1.11 10.26
C LYS A 240 19.16 -0.41 11.48
N LYS A 241 18.62 -0.73 12.66
CA LYS A 241 19.25 -0.29 13.91
C LYS A 241 20.55 -1.03 14.17
N ASP A 242 21.51 -0.32 14.75
CA ASP A 242 22.73 -0.90 15.30
C ASP A 242 22.52 -1.42 16.73
N LYS A 243 23.55 -2.02 17.32
CA LYS A 243 23.48 -2.57 18.70
C LYS A 243 23.20 -1.52 19.78
N THR A 244 23.27 -0.23 19.45
CA THR A 244 22.96 0.89 20.35
C THR A 244 21.53 1.41 20.16
N GLY A 245 20.78 0.85 19.21
CA GLY A 245 19.42 1.23 18.87
C GLY A 245 19.32 2.42 17.90
N LYS A 246 20.43 2.83 17.28
CA LYS A 246 20.46 3.94 16.31
C LYS A 246 20.34 3.41 14.89
N TRP A 247 19.60 4.11 14.04
CA TRP A 247 19.54 3.81 12.61
C TRP A 247 20.93 3.92 11.98
N LYS A 248 21.29 2.94 11.15
CA LYS A 248 22.46 3.00 10.28
C LYS A 248 22.15 3.88 9.08
N LYS A 249 23.20 4.36 8.39
CA LYS A 249 23.04 5.04 7.11
C LYS A 249 22.19 4.18 6.17
N ALA A 250 21.15 4.76 5.59
CA ALA A 250 20.29 4.06 4.65
C ALA A 250 21.04 3.62 3.38
N GLU A 251 20.65 2.49 2.83
CA GLU A 251 21.22 1.86 1.65
C GLU A 251 20.13 1.61 0.59
N ASN A 252 20.43 1.87 -0.69
CA ASN A 252 19.52 1.63 -1.82
C ASN A 252 19.30 0.12 -2.02
N LEU A 253 18.06 -0.33 -2.27
CA LEU A 253 17.73 -1.75 -2.50
C LEU A 253 18.17 -2.30 -3.87
N GLY A 254 18.78 -1.47 -4.72
CA GLY A 254 19.40 -1.86 -5.98
C GLY A 254 18.42 -2.12 -7.13
N GLU A 255 18.98 -2.38 -8.30
CA GLU A 255 18.27 -2.41 -9.61
C GLU A 255 17.29 -3.59 -9.78
N VAL A 256 17.32 -4.60 -8.90
CA VAL A 256 16.31 -5.67 -8.92
C VAL A 256 14.97 -5.12 -8.41
N ILE A 257 15.04 -4.32 -7.35
CA ILE A 257 13.87 -3.77 -6.67
C ILE A 257 13.49 -2.43 -7.27
N ASN A 258 14.46 -1.56 -7.52
CA ASN A 258 14.24 -0.21 -8.05
C ASN A 258 14.34 -0.18 -9.59
N SER A 259 13.69 0.79 -10.20
CA SER A 259 13.61 1.03 -11.64
C SER A 259 13.99 2.48 -11.97
N ASP A 260 13.88 2.87 -13.24
CA ASP A 260 14.04 4.26 -13.66
C ASP A 260 12.76 5.11 -13.42
N LYS A 261 11.70 4.53 -12.85
CA LYS A 261 10.41 5.16 -12.54
C LYS A 261 10.26 5.39 -11.03
N LEU A 262 9.03 5.65 -10.58
CA LEU A 262 8.71 5.78 -9.16
C LEU A 262 8.47 4.37 -8.58
N ASP A 263 9.32 3.97 -7.64
CA ASP A 263 9.19 2.77 -6.81
C ASP A 263 8.99 3.20 -5.35
N TYR A 264 7.88 2.78 -4.76
CA TYR A 264 7.40 3.37 -3.52
C TYR A 264 6.44 2.45 -2.76
N CYS A 265 5.96 2.90 -1.61
CA CYS A 265 4.98 2.18 -0.79
C CYS A 265 5.41 0.76 -0.37
N PRO A 266 6.57 0.63 0.29
CA PRO A 266 7.04 -0.65 0.80
C PRO A 266 6.10 -1.21 1.87
N PHE A 267 5.86 -2.52 1.82
CA PHE A 267 5.14 -3.25 2.86
C PHE A 267 5.74 -4.66 3.00
N ILE A 268 5.98 -5.11 4.24
CA ILE A 268 6.40 -6.49 4.49
C ILE A 268 5.27 -7.25 5.22
N ASP A 269 4.78 -8.33 4.62
CA ASP A 269 4.00 -9.35 5.31
C ASP A 269 4.97 -10.27 6.07
N ILE A 270 5.33 -9.86 7.30
CA ILE A 270 6.33 -10.54 8.13
C ILE A 270 5.96 -12.02 8.38
N PRO A 271 4.72 -12.39 8.78
CA PRO A 271 4.34 -13.79 8.95
C PRO A 271 4.55 -14.68 7.72
N ARG A 272 4.48 -14.12 6.52
CA ARG A 272 4.58 -14.86 5.24
C ARG A 272 5.85 -14.56 4.47
N ASN A 273 6.81 -13.82 5.03
CA ASN A 273 8.09 -13.50 4.41
C ASN A 273 8.01 -12.90 2.99
N ASN A 274 7.00 -12.07 2.73
CA ASN A 274 6.81 -11.41 1.44
C ASN A 274 6.99 -9.90 1.56
N PHE A 275 7.77 -9.33 0.64
CA PHE A 275 7.91 -7.90 0.43
C PHE A 275 7.03 -7.47 -0.74
N TYR A 276 6.30 -6.39 -0.54
CA TYR A 276 5.45 -5.75 -1.52
C TYR A 276 5.84 -4.29 -1.67
N PHE A 277 5.67 -3.77 -2.88
CA PHE A 277 5.82 -2.34 -3.14
C PHE A 277 5.04 -1.97 -4.40
N THR A 278 4.83 -0.68 -4.61
CA THR A 278 4.24 -0.14 -5.84
C THR A 278 5.33 0.36 -6.76
N SER A 279 5.18 0.10 -8.07
CA SER A 279 6.08 0.63 -9.09
C SER A 279 5.31 1.12 -10.30
N ASP A 280 5.73 2.27 -10.83
CA ASP A 280 5.26 2.82 -12.11
C ASP A 280 6.06 2.27 -13.30
N ARG A 281 6.89 1.23 -13.10
CA ARG A 281 7.62 0.60 -14.21
C ARG A 281 6.66 0.07 -15.26
N ALA A 282 7.01 0.31 -16.52
CA ALA A 282 6.18 -0.02 -17.67
C ALA A 282 6.88 -0.99 -18.61
N LYS A 283 6.10 -1.79 -19.35
CA LYS A 283 6.60 -2.59 -20.46
C LYS A 283 6.33 -1.85 -21.77
N SER A 284 7.38 -1.55 -22.52
CA SER A 284 7.22 -1.01 -23.86
C SER A 284 6.67 -2.09 -24.81
N PRO A 285 5.75 -1.75 -25.73
CA PRO A 285 5.28 -2.68 -26.75
C PRO A 285 6.44 -3.12 -27.64
N GLU A 286 6.50 -4.43 -27.92
CA GLU A 286 7.56 -5.03 -28.75
C GLU A 286 7.38 -4.68 -30.24
N ASP A 287 6.13 -4.55 -30.67
CA ASP A 287 5.75 -4.25 -32.05
C ASP A 287 5.28 -2.80 -32.24
N ARG A 288 5.45 -2.28 -33.46
CA ARG A 288 4.89 -0.98 -33.84
C ARG A 288 3.36 -1.01 -33.80
N ILE A 289 2.77 -0.12 -32.99
CA ILE A 289 1.35 0.20 -32.99
C ILE A 289 0.98 0.94 -34.29
N LYS A 290 0.01 0.41 -35.04
CA LYS A 290 -0.43 0.89 -36.36
C LYS A 290 -1.79 1.56 -36.33
N THR A 291 -2.64 1.22 -35.38
CA THR A 291 -4.03 1.70 -35.32
C THR A 291 -4.39 2.25 -33.95
N VAL A 292 -5.41 3.14 -33.91
CA VAL A 292 -5.93 3.66 -32.64
C VAL A 292 -6.48 2.55 -31.73
N PRO A 293 -7.25 1.55 -32.23
CA PRO A 293 -7.66 0.42 -31.39
C PRO A 293 -6.49 -0.38 -30.79
N GLU A 294 -5.39 -0.57 -31.54
CA GLU A 294 -4.18 -1.19 -30.99
C GLU A 294 -3.59 -0.35 -29.85
N LEU A 295 -3.50 0.98 -30.02
CA LEU A 295 -3.05 1.88 -28.96
C LEU A 295 -3.96 1.83 -27.73
N THR A 296 -5.28 1.84 -27.93
CA THR A 296 -6.25 1.75 -26.84
C THR A 296 -6.10 0.42 -26.10
N ASN A 297 -5.94 -0.69 -26.81
CA ASN A 297 -5.73 -1.98 -26.17
C ASN A 297 -4.42 -2.00 -25.38
N GLU A 298 -3.33 -1.45 -25.91
CA GLU A 298 -2.05 -1.38 -25.20
C GLU A 298 -2.14 -0.52 -23.93
N ALA A 299 -2.78 0.65 -24.02
CA ALA A 299 -2.96 1.55 -22.89
C ALA A 299 -3.86 0.96 -21.78
N ASN A 300 -4.71 -0.01 -22.10
CA ASN A 300 -5.59 -0.69 -21.15
C ASN A 300 -5.04 -2.05 -20.67
N LYS A 301 -3.74 -2.31 -20.80
CA LYS A 301 -3.06 -3.44 -20.17
C LYS A 301 -2.42 -3.03 -18.84
N ILE A 302 -2.10 -4.04 -18.02
CA ILE A 302 -1.12 -3.87 -16.93
C ILE A 302 0.21 -3.37 -17.48
N LEU A 303 1.07 -2.79 -16.61
CA LEU A 303 2.39 -2.29 -16.99
C LEU A 303 2.36 -1.18 -18.05
N ASN A 304 1.29 -0.39 -18.07
CA ASN A 304 1.10 0.79 -18.93
C ASN A 304 1.74 2.07 -18.35
N GLY A 305 2.49 1.96 -17.24
CA GLY A 305 3.07 3.08 -16.51
C GLY A 305 2.17 3.67 -15.42
N MET A 306 0.99 3.10 -15.19
CA MET A 306 0.27 3.28 -13.93
C MET A 306 0.90 2.40 -12.83
N GLY A 307 0.67 2.77 -11.58
CA GLY A 307 1.12 2.01 -10.43
C GLY A 307 0.54 0.60 -10.44
N ASN A 308 1.41 -0.40 -10.28
CA ASN A 308 1.02 -1.77 -10.01
C ASN A 308 1.77 -2.28 -8.77
N ILE A 309 1.20 -3.28 -8.08
CA ILE A 309 1.80 -3.86 -6.86
C ILE A 309 2.69 -5.03 -7.27
N TYR A 310 3.92 -5.03 -6.76
CA TYR A 310 4.91 -6.07 -6.96
C TYR A 310 5.12 -6.88 -5.70
N ARG A 311 5.61 -8.11 -5.86
CA ARG A 311 5.98 -9.00 -4.76
C ARG A 311 7.32 -9.69 -5.02
N ILE A 312 8.08 -9.86 -3.94
CA ILE A 312 9.26 -10.73 -3.88
C ILE A 312 9.43 -11.29 -2.47
N ASN A 313 10.10 -12.44 -2.33
CA ASN A 313 10.54 -12.96 -1.02
C ASN A 313 11.51 -11.96 -0.35
N VAL A 314 11.31 -11.67 0.94
CA VAL A 314 12.17 -10.78 1.75
C VAL A 314 13.64 -11.24 1.74
N ASP A 315 13.90 -12.55 1.70
CA ASP A 315 15.25 -13.11 1.67
C ASP A 315 16.06 -12.67 0.44
N LYS A 316 15.38 -12.21 -0.63
CA LYS A 316 16.03 -11.70 -1.86
C LYS A 316 16.39 -10.23 -1.80
N LEU A 317 15.98 -9.51 -0.75
CA LEU A 317 16.33 -8.10 -0.57
C LEU A 317 17.80 -7.89 -0.20
N ASN A 318 18.52 -8.95 0.19
CA ASN A 318 19.95 -8.90 0.57
C ASN A 318 20.25 -7.79 1.60
N LEU A 319 19.38 -7.63 2.59
CA LEU A 319 19.52 -6.62 3.62
C LEU A 319 20.75 -6.94 4.48
N ASN A 320 21.82 -6.15 4.37
CA ASN A 320 23.08 -6.34 5.12
C ASN A 320 23.13 -5.54 6.44
#